data_AF-A0A915MJ19-F1
#
_entry.id   AF-A0A915MJ19-F1
#
_cell.length_a   1.000
_cell.length_b   1.000
_cell.length_c   1.000
_cell.angle_alpha   90.00
_cell.angle_beta   90.00
_cell.angle_gamma   90.00
#
_symmetry.space_group_name_H-M   'P 1'
#
loop_
_entity.id
_entity.type
_entity.pdbx_description
1 polymer ?
#
loop_
_entity_poly.entity_id
_entity_poly.type
_entity_poly.pdbx_seq_one_letter_code
_entity_poly.pdbx_strand_id
1 'polypeptide(L)'
;MTSRPLIYGTSGFRAKADEQLQLIVYRAAFYAAVRAKKLGKAVGMMITASHNPGCDNGLKLVDPSGRMLAMECEEELTKIANGTEEEFEKFKDEEIQQIKNNEEKDNQTPIIVIATDTRPSSAILYEEAVKGIKLLGIFVDIKYFGLI
;
A
#
# COMPACT_ATOMS: atom_id res chain seq x y z
N MET A 1 -4.86 18.77 15.80
CA MET A 1 -3.37 18.81 15.76
C MET A 1 -2.97 18.05 14.52
N THR A 2 -2.25 18.66 13.58
CA THR A 2 -1.71 17.94 12.41
C THR A 2 -0.57 17.05 12.89
N SER A 3 -0.73 15.73 12.79
CA SER A 3 0.33 14.78 13.09
C SER A 3 1.50 14.96 12.12
N ARG A 4 2.72 14.61 12.55
CA ARG A 4 3.90 14.70 11.67
C ARG A 4 3.78 13.70 10.52
N PRO A 5 4.13 14.07 9.28
CA PRO A 5 4.09 13.14 8.16
C PRO A 5 5.06 11.96 8.37
N LEU A 6 4.66 10.77 7.93
CA LEU A 6 5.49 9.57 7.95
C LEU A 6 6.28 9.45 6.64
N ILE A 7 7.56 9.15 6.71
CA ILE A 7 8.41 9.02 5.52
C ILE A 7 8.50 7.54 5.13
N TYR A 8 8.33 7.23 3.84
CA TYR A 8 8.65 5.91 3.33
C TYR A 8 10.17 5.84 3.12
N GLY A 9 10.85 5.04 3.95
CA GLY A 9 12.28 4.77 3.77
C GLY A 9 12.54 3.33 3.34
N THR A 10 13.81 2.92 3.39
CA THR A 10 14.27 1.55 3.05
C THR A 10 13.51 0.44 3.80
N SER A 11 12.97 0.77 4.97
CA SER A 11 12.22 -0.15 5.83
C SER A 11 10.69 -0.02 5.72
N GLY A 12 10.20 0.74 4.74
CA GLY A 12 8.79 1.11 4.60
C GLY A 12 8.35 2.20 5.57
N PHE A 13 7.05 2.38 5.70
CA PHE A 13 6.47 3.19 6.78
C PHE A 13 6.55 2.44 8.10
N ARG A 14 6.96 3.11 9.18
CA ARG A 14 6.93 2.58 10.54
C ARG A 14 6.53 3.67 11.53
N ALA A 15 5.54 3.36 12.36
CA ALA A 15 5.03 4.28 13.37
C ALA A 15 4.27 3.50 14.46
N LYS A 16 3.76 4.23 15.46
CA LYS A 16 2.74 3.70 16.36
C LYS A 16 1.55 3.22 15.54
N ALA A 17 0.95 2.11 15.95
CA ALA A 17 -0.22 1.56 15.30
C ALA A 17 -1.51 2.30 15.67
N ASP A 18 -1.57 3.57 15.29
CA ASP A 18 -2.71 4.47 15.49
C ASP A 18 -3.47 4.74 14.19
N GLU A 19 -4.44 5.66 14.25
CA GLU A 19 -5.27 6.07 13.11
C GLU A 19 -4.45 6.64 11.95
N GLN A 20 -3.30 7.28 12.23
CA GLN A 20 -2.44 7.79 11.18
C GLN A 20 -1.81 6.65 10.39
N LEU A 21 -1.29 5.62 11.06
CA LEU A 21 -0.73 4.46 10.36
C LEU A 21 -1.80 3.70 9.58
N GLN A 22 -3.01 3.57 10.12
CA GLN A 22 -4.16 2.97 9.42
C GLN A 22 -4.46 3.69 8.10
N LEU A 23 -4.55 5.03 8.12
CA LEU A 23 -4.78 5.83 6.91
C LEU A 23 -3.62 5.67 5.90
N ILE A 24 -2.38 5.67 6.38
CA ILE A 24 -1.19 5.49 5.55
C ILE A 24 -1.22 4.11 4.87
N VAL A 25 -1.58 3.05 5.60
CA VAL A 25 -1.71 1.70 5.03
C VAL A 25 -2.81 1.63 4.00
N TYR A 26 -3.99 2.21 4.27
CA TYR A 26 -5.09 2.30 3.33
C TYR A 26 -4.67 2.95 2.00
N ARG A 27 -4.01 4.12 2.06
CA ARG A 27 -3.57 4.85 0.86
C ARG A 27 -2.43 4.16 0.13
N ALA A 28 -1.47 3.60 0.86
CA ALA A 28 -0.36 2.85 0.28
C ALA A 28 -0.81 1.56 -0.40
N ALA A 29 -1.88 0.94 0.10
CA ALA A 29 -2.47 -0.25 -0.49
C ALA A 29 -3.20 0.04 -1.80
N PHE A 30 -3.86 1.20 -1.91
CA PHE A 30 -4.36 1.68 -3.20
C PHE A 30 -3.22 1.87 -4.22
N TYR A 31 -2.13 2.53 -3.81
CA TYR A 31 -0.94 2.70 -4.66
C TYR A 31 -0.36 1.34 -5.12
N ALA A 32 -0.28 0.35 -4.22
CA ALA A 32 0.19 -0.98 -4.57
C ALA A 32 -0.70 -1.67 -5.62
N ALA A 33 -2.03 -1.52 -5.52
CA ALA A 33 -2.98 -2.08 -6.49
C ALA A 33 -2.84 -1.43 -7.87
N VAL A 34 -2.74 -0.09 -7.92
CA VAL A 34 -2.43 0.67 -9.15
C VAL A 34 -1.14 0.16 -9.78
N ARG A 35 -0.08 0.02 -8.98
CA ARG A 35 1.23 -0.45 -9.43
C ARG A 35 1.18 -1.87 -9.99
N ALA A 36 0.52 -2.80 -9.30
CA ALA A 36 0.32 -4.16 -9.78
C ALA A 36 -0.42 -4.19 -11.12
N LYS A 37 -1.44 -3.33 -11.28
CA LYS A 37 -2.18 -3.20 -12.53
C LYS A 37 -1.32 -2.64 -13.66
N LYS A 38 -0.59 -1.54 -13.42
CA LYS A 38 0.28 -0.89 -14.42
C LYS A 38 1.45 -1.78 -14.85
N LEU A 39 1.96 -2.63 -13.96
CA LEU A 39 3.08 -3.53 -14.27
C LEU A 39 2.65 -4.88 -14.84
N GLY A 40 1.35 -5.23 -14.81
CA GLY A 40 0.86 -6.57 -15.15
C GLY A 40 1.47 -7.68 -14.28
N LYS A 41 1.88 -7.36 -13.04
CA LYS A 41 2.66 -8.26 -12.18
C LYS A 41 2.24 -8.17 -10.72
N ALA A 42 2.55 -9.22 -9.96
CA ALA A 42 2.29 -9.25 -8.53
C ALA A 42 3.14 -8.24 -7.77
N VAL A 43 2.52 -7.51 -6.83
CA VAL A 43 3.20 -6.65 -5.86
C VAL A 43 3.01 -7.22 -4.47
N GLY A 44 4.10 -7.31 -3.70
CA GLY A 44 4.09 -7.79 -2.33
C GLY A 44 3.88 -6.67 -1.33
N MET A 45 3.28 -7.01 -0.19
CA MET A 45 3.01 -6.12 0.92
C MET A 45 3.28 -6.85 2.24
N MET A 46 4.23 -6.35 3.02
CA MET A 46 4.55 -6.86 4.34
C MET A 46 4.11 -5.86 5.42
N ILE A 47 3.22 -6.31 6.31
CA ILE A 47 2.77 -5.54 7.47
C ILE A 47 3.59 -5.98 8.68
N THR A 48 4.55 -5.15 9.08
CA THR A 48 5.47 -5.42 10.19
C THR A 48 6.23 -4.15 10.56
N ALA A 49 6.68 -4.07 11.81
CA ALA A 49 7.76 -3.16 12.19
C ALA A 49 9.02 -3.90 12.70
N SER A 50 9.18 -5.18 12.39
CA SER A 50 10.38 -5.97 12.67
C SER A 50 10.80 -5.87 14.15
N HIS A 51 11.93 -5.25 14.47
CA HIS A 51 12.48 -5.11 15.82
C HIS A 51 11.88 -3.96 16.65
N ASN A 52 10.97 -3.16 16.08
CA ASN A 52 10.33 -2.05 16.80
C ASN A 52 9.47 -2.56 17.98
N PRO A 53 9.20 -1.73 19.00
CA PRO A 53 8.28 -2.06 20.09
C PRO A 53 6.92 -2.58 19.61
N GLY A 54 6.26 -3.44 20.39
CA GLY A 54 5.00 -4.10 19.97
C GLY A 54 3.81 -3.15 19.73
N CYS A 55 3.87 -1.91 20.23
CA CYS A 55 2.88 -0.87 19.94
C CYS A 55 3.09 -0.17 18.59
N ASP A 56 4.24 -0.37 17.96
CA ASP A 56 4.50 0.08 16.60
C ASP A 56 4.02 -0.98 15.58
N ASN A 57 3.82 -0.57 14.35
CA ASN A 57 3.71 -1.45 13.19
C ASN A 57 4.14 -0.69 11.93
N GLY A 58 3.96 -1.27 10.76
CA GLY A 58 4.43 -0.67 9.54
C GLY A 58 3.96 -1.39 8.29
N LEU A 59 4.41 -0.86 7.16
CA LEU A 59 4.11 -1.37 5.84
C LEU A 59 5.32 -1.23 4.94
N LYS A 60 5.69 -2.31 4.27
CA LYS A 60 6.68 -2.30 3.19
C LYS A 60 6.10 -2.96 1.94
N LEU A 61 6.34 -2.34 0.80
CA LEU A 61 5.98 -2.86 -0.52
C LEU A 61 7.20 -3.55 -1.14
N VAL A 62 6.92 -4.60 -1.91
CA VAL A 62 7.92 -5.41 -2.60
C VAL A 62 7.54 -5.46 -4.08
N ASP A 63 8.46 -5.03 -4.92
CA ASP A 63 8.25 -5.03 -6.36
C ASP A 63 8.23 -6.45 -6.94
N PRO A 64 7.72 -6.65 -8.17
CA PRO A 64 7.64 -7.98 -8.79
C PRO A 64 8.96 -8.77 -8.85
N SER A 65 10.10 -8.08 -8.79
CA SER A 65 11.42 -8.70 -8.76
C SER A 65 11.84 -9.23 -7.38
N GLY A 66 11.03 -9.03 -6.34
CA GLY A 66 11.38 -9.31 -4.95
C GLY A 66 12.22 -8.20 -4.29
N ARG A 67 12.57 -7.14 -5.03
CA ARG A 67 13.32 -6.00 -4.51
C ARG A 67 12.42 -4.97 -3.85
N MET A 68 13.04 -4.06 -3.13
CA MET A 68 12.39 -2.86 -2.59
C MET A 68 11.95 -1.94 -3.74
N LEU A 69 11.04 -1.02 -3.43
CA LEU A 69 10.67 0.05 -4.36
C LEU A 69 11.90 0.84 -4.80
N ALA A 70 11.85 1.34 -6.03
CA ALA A 70 12.81 2.35 -6.48
C ALA A 70 12.61 3.66 -5.69
N MET A 71 13.67 4.43 -5.50
CA MET A 71 13.67 5.65 -4.67
C MET A 71 12.60 6.64 -5.11
N GLU A 72 12.39 6.78 -6.42
CA GLU A 72 11.38 7.66 -6.99
C GLU A 72 9.96 7.24 -6.57
N CYS A 73 9.71 5.93 -6.47
CA CYS A 73 8.45 5.38 -5.98
C CYS A 73 8.30 5.53 -4.46
N GLU A 74 9.39 5.50 -3.69
CA GLU A 74 9.36 5.78 -2.25
C GLU A 74 8.95 7.24 -1.97
N GLU A 75 9.48 8.18 -2.74
CA GLU A 75 9.13 9.61 -2.64
C GLU A 75 7.67 9.86 -3.05
N GLU A 76 7.24 9.26 -4.16
CA GLU A 76 5.86 9.34 -4.64
C GLU A 76 4.88 8.79 -3.61
N LEU A 77 5.13 7.57 -3.12
CA LEU A 77 4.31 6.92 -2.10
C LEU A 77 4.26 7.73 -0.80
N THR A 78 5.39 8.32 -0.38
CA THR A 78 5.42 9.22 0.79
C THR A 78 4.47 10.41 0.60
N LYS A 79 4.48 11.05 -0.57
CA LYS A 79 3.61 12.20 -0.86
C LYS A 79 2.13 11.79 -0.84
N ILE A 80 1.78 10.72 -1.55
CA ILE A 80 0.39 10.27 -1.69
C ILE A 80 -0.18 9.83 -0.33
N ALA A 81 0.59 9.06 0.44
CA ALA A 81 0.10 8.55 1.71
C ALA A 81 -0.19 9.68 2.72
N ASN A 82 0.67 10.70 2.76
CA ASN A 82 0.53 11.85 3.67
C ASN A 82 -0.30 13.01 3.12
N GLY A 83 -0.75 12.93 1.87
CA GLY A 83 -1.50 14.02 1.22
C GLY A 83 -2.77 14.38 1.98
N THR A 84 -3.30 15.56 1.70
CA THR A 84 -4.67 15.90 2.08
C THR A 84 -5.67 14.95 1.43
N GLU A 85 -6.90 14.94 1.92
CA GLU A 85 -7.95 14.12 1.29
C GLU A 85 -8.19 14.53 -0.17
N GLU A 86 -8.17 15.83 -0.47
CA GLU A 86 -8.30 16.35 -1.84
C GLU A 86 -7.16 15.85 -2.75
N GLU A 87 -5.91 15.88 -2.28
CA GLU A 87 -4.77 15.39 -3.05
C GLU A 87 -4.85 13.88 -3.29
N PHE A 88 -5.27 13.10 -2.29
CA PHE A 88 -5.44 11.66 -2.44
C PHE A 88 -6.58 11.30 -3.39
N GLU A 89 -7.74 11.96 -3.27
CA GLU A 89 -8.89 11.75 -4.15
C GLU A 89 -8.57 12.10 -5.60
N LYS A 90 -7.86 13.22 -5.82
CA LYS A 90 -7.37 13.59 -7.15
C LYS A 90 -6.45 12.51 -7.74
N PHE A 91 -5.45 12.05 -6.98
CA PHE A 91 -4.55 10.98 -7.43
C PHE A 91 -5.32 9.70 -7.76
N LYS A 92 -6.26 9.31 -6.89
CA LYS A 92 -7.10 8.13 -7.08
C LYS A 92 -7.90 8.20 -8.38
N ASP A 93 -8.57 9.31 -8.62
CA ASP A 93 -9.39 9.51 -9.81
C ASP A 93 -8.53 9.51 -11.09
N GLU A 94 -7.39 10.21 -11.08
CA GLU A 94 -6.44 10.22 -12.20
C GLU A 94 -5.95 8.82 -12.56
N GLU A 95 -5.56 8.01 -11.57
CA GLU A 95 -5.08 6.64 -11.76
C GLU A 95 -6.16 5.70 -12.29
N ILE A 96 -7.38 5.79 -11.75
CA ILE A 96 -8.51 4.99 -12.23
C ILE A 96 -8.86 5.35 -13.69
N GLN A 97 -8.87 6.64 -14.04
CA GLN A 97 -9.12 7.07 -15.41
C GLN A 97 -8.02 6.59 -16.37
N GLN A 98 -6.75 6.68 -15.96
CA GLN A 98 -5.63 6.16 -16.76
C GLN A 98 -5.74 4.66 -17.00
N ILE A 99 -6.12 3.88 -15.99
CA ILE A 99 -6.30 2.43 -16.13
C ILE A 99 -7.44 2.11 -17.10
N LYS A 100 -8.60 2.78 -16.96
CA LYS A 100 -9.75 2.62 -17.86
C LYS A 100 -9.40 2.91 -19.32
N ASN A 101 -8.67 4.01 -19.56
CA ASN A 101 -8.24 4.39 -20.91
C ASN A 101 -7.26 3.40 -21.55
N ASN A 102 -6.61 2.54 -20.76
CA ASN A 102 -5.65 1.55 -21.22
C ASN A 102 -6.20 0.11 -21.19
N GLU A 103 -7.50 -0.09 -20.89
CA GLU A 103 -8.11 -1.42 -20.72
C GLU A 103 -7.94 -2.35 -21.93
N GLU A 104 -7.85 -1.81 -23.14
CA GLU A 104 -7.68 -2.61 -24.36
C GLU A 104 -6.29 -3.27 -24.49
N LYS A 105 -5.29 -2.86 -23.68
CA LYS A 105 -3.89 -3.34 -23.81
C LYS A 105 -3.46 -4.32 -22.73
N ASP A 106 -4.15 -4.39 -21.59
CA ASP A 106 -3.69 -5.20 -20.46
C ASP A 106 -4.85 -5.89 -19.74
N ASN A 107 -5.11 -7.14 -20.15
CA ASN A 107 -6.18 -7.98 -19.63
C ASN A 107 -5.76 -8.73 -18.34
N GLN A 108 -4.58 -8.43 -17.79
CA GLN A 108 -4.08 -9.16 -16.64
C GLN A 108 -4.71 -8.65 -15.34
N THR A 109 -5.21 -9.58 -14.53
CA THR A 109 -5.73 -9.30 -13.19
C THR A 109 -4.56 -8.91 -12.29
N PRO A 110 -4.58 -7.72 -11.65
CA PRO A 110 -3.56 -7.34 -10.69
C PRO A 110 -3.58 -8.30 -9.49
N ILE A 111 -2.39 -8.66 -9.01
CA ILE A 111 -2.22 -9.56 -7.87
C ILE A 111 -1.51 -8.80 -6.75
N ILE A 112 -2.08 -8.84 -5.55
CA ILE A 112 -1.44 -8.32 -4.34
C ILE A 112 -1.22 -9.49 -3.38
N VAL A 113 0.03 -9.66 -2.94
CA VAL A 113 0.39 -10.68 -1.95
C VAL A 113 0.65 -9.99 -0.62
N ILE A 114 -0.11 -10.34 0.42
CA ILE A 114 -0.02 -9.73 1.74
C ILE A 114 0.44 -10.75 2.77
N ALA A 115 1.36 -10.32 3.63
CA ALA A 115 1.83 -11.06 4.79
C ALA A 115 1.93 -10.14 6.01
N THR A 116 1.79 -10.71 7.21
CA THR A 116 1.83 -9.98 8.48
C THR A 116 2.74 -10.68 9.49
N ASP A 117 3.29 -9.94 10.45
CA ASP A 117 3.84 -10.52 11.67
C ASP A 117 2.77 -10.70 12.78
N THR A 118 3.18 -11.10 14.00
CA THR A 118 2.29 -11.35 15.15
C THR A 118 1.83 -10.07 15.88
N ARG A 119 2.08 -8.87 15.38
CA ARG A 119 1.70 -7.64 16.11
C ARG A 119 0.17 -7.58 16.30
N PRO A 120 -0.33 -7.17 17.49
CA PRO A 120 -1.77 -7.08 17.73
C PRO A 120 -2.52 -6.21 16.71
N SER A 121 -1.86 -5.19 16.17
CA SER A 121 -2.41 -4.29 15.16
C SER A 121 -2.36 -4.83 13.72
N SER A 122 -1.74 -5.97 13.45
CA SER A 122 -1.60 -6.49 12.09
C SER A 122 -2.95 -6.82 11.44
N ALA A 123 -3.93 -7.28 12.22
CA ALA A 123 -5.27 -7.58 11.71
C ALA A 123 -6.00 -6.33 11.19
N ILE A 124 -6.02 -5.23 11.98
CA ILE A 124 -6.67 -3.99 11.56
C ILE A 124 -5.95 -3.34 10.38
N LEU A 125 -4.61 -3.39 10.33
CA LEU A 125 -3.86 -2.86 9.19
C LEU A 125 -4.08 -3.68 7.92
N TYR A 126 -4.23 -5.00 8.03
CA TYR A 126 -4.63 -5.84 6.90
C TYR A 126 -6.02 -5.45 6.37
N GLU A 127 -6.98 -5.20 7.25
CA GLU A 127 -8.32 -4.75 6.85
C GLU A 127 -8.27 -3.40 6.12
N GLU A 128 -7.49 -2.44 6.63
CA GLU A 128 -7.29 -1.15 5.96
C GLU A 128 -6.59 -1.30 4.60
N ALA A 129 -5.61 -2.19 4.50
CA ALA A 129 -4.96 -2.48 3.23
C ALA A 129 -5.97 -3.05 2.21
N VAL A 130 -6.83 -3.98 2.62
CA VAL A 130 -7.87 -4.56 1.75
C VAL A 130 -8.87 -3.49 1.31
N LYS A 131 -9.29 -2.58 2.19
CA LYS A 131 -10.16 -1.44 1.83
C LYS A 131 -9.46 -0.54 0.79
N GLY A 132 -8.18 -0.25 0.99
CA GLY A 132 -7.38 0.55 0.05
C GLY A 132 -7.25 -0.09 -1.33
N ILE A 133 -6.98 -1.40 -1.40
CA ILE A 133 -6.91 -2.15 -2.66
C ILE A 133 -8.23 -2.06 -3.43
N LYS A 134 -9.36 -2.20 -2.71
CA LYS A 134 -10.70 -2.19 -3.32
C LYS A 134 -11.09 -0.84 -3.94
N LEU A 135 -10.43 0.26 -3.58
CA LEU A 135 -10.66 1.56 -4.21
C LEU A 135 -10.38 1.57 -5.71
N LEU A 136 -9.55 0.64 -6.21
CA LEU A 136 -9.24 0.55 -7.64
C LEU A 136 -10.48 0.31 -8.51
N GLY A 137 -11.57 -0.20 -7.92
CA GLY A 137 -12.85 -0.38 -8.63
C GLY A 137 -12.88 -1.51 -9.65
N ILE A 138 -11.82 -2.34 -9.69
CA ILE A 138 -11.72 -3.56 -10.50
C ILE A 138 -11.39 -4.76 -9.61
N PHE A 139 -11.55 -5.97 -10.14
CA PHE A 139 -11.12 -7.17 -9.43
C PHE A 139 -9.59 -7.21 -9.27
N VAL A 140 -9.13 -7.37 -8.03
CA VAL A 140 -7.74 -7.57 -7.65
C VAL A 140 -7.64 -8.90 -6.91
N ASP A 141 -6.75 -9.79 -7.35
CA ASP A 141 -6.50 -11.07 -6.68
C ASP A 141 -5.62 -10.83 -5.45
N ILE A 142 -6.26 -10.77 -4.27
CA ILE A 142 -5.58 -10.57 -2.98
C ILE A 142 -5.25 -11.94 -2.38
N LYS A 143 -3.95 -12.23 -2.26
CA LYS A 143 -3.44 -13.46 -1.65
C LYS A 143 -2.88 -13.15 -0.27
N TYR A 144 -3.59 -13.57 0.77
CA TYR A 144 -3.13 -13.43 2.15
C TYR A 144 -2.39 -14.70 2.60
N PHE A 145 -1.10 -14.57 2.91
CA PHE A 145 -0.25 -15.67 3.38
C PHE A 145 -0.21 -15.78 4.91
N GLY A 146 -0.93 -14.89 5.61
CA GLY A 146 -1.02 -14.96 7.06
C GLY A 146 0.27 -14.55 7.76
N LEU A 147 0.54 -15.26 8.86
CA LEU A 147 1.68 -15.06 9.72
C LEU A 147 2.95 -15.61 9.07
N ILE A 148 3.96 -14.75 8.89
CA ILE A 148 5.31 -15.12 8.41
C ILE A 148 6.37 -14.73 9.44
#